data_AF-A0AAE7MLZ2-F1
#
_entry.id   AF-A0AAE7MLZ2-F1
#
_cell.length_a   1.000
_cell.length_b   1.000
_cell.length_c   1.000
_cell.angle_alpha   90.00
_cell.angle_beta   90.00
_cell.angle_gamma   90.00
#
_symmetry.space_group_name_H-M   'P 1'
#
loop_
_entity.id
_entity.type
_entity.pdbx_description
1 polymer ?
#
loop_
_entity_poly.entity_id
_entity_poly.type
_entity_poly.pdbx_seq_one_letter_code
_entity_poly.pdbx_strand_id
1 'polypeptide(L)'
;MEKKYIKLIVALAGVLTVVLAAFFFFRPSGFTGYYEGEDDFGNNYSLSVKDDEVTLLNDGEISTHKGEYNDIDNSNKKYLLVDDKHIKLDMGENLDGSDTYTMFLSDKNSGDTSQVILKKVSKKDSMIGSN
;
A
#
# COMPACT_ATOMS: atom_id res chain seq x y z
N MET A 1 20.76 -43.25 16.85
CA MET A 1 20.30 -41.85 16.92
C MET A 1 19.15 -41.76 17.90
N GLU A 2 19.39 -41.14 19.05
CA GLU A 2 18.48 -41.16 20.20
C GLU A 2 17.19 -40.37 19.92
N LYS A 3 16.04 -40.88 20.39
CA LYS A 3 14.70 -40.28 20.26
C LYS A 3 14.63 -38.80 20.67
N LYS A 4 15.62 -38.30 21.43
CA LYS A 4 15.79 -36.88 21.78
C LYS A 4 15.99 -35.98 20.55
N TYR A 5 16.77 -36.40 19.56
CA TYR A 5 17.04 -35.58 18.38
C TYR A 5 15.82 -35.42 17.47
N ILE A 6 14.98 -36.47 17.38
CA ILE A 6 13.74 -36.43 16.58
C ILE A 6 12.73 -35.44 17.18
N LYS A 7 12.56 -35.45 18.51
CA LYS A 7 11.68 -34.48 19.20
C LYS A 7 12.17 -33.04 19.04
N LEU A 8 13.49 -32.83 19.06
CA LEU A 8 14.10 -31.51 18.87
C LEU A 8 13.88 -30.98 17.44
N ILE A 9 14.01 -31.84 16.42
CA ILE A 9 13.80 -31.46 15.02
C ILE A 9 12.32 -31.12 14.75
N VAL A 10 11.38 -31.90 15.29
CA VAL A 10 9.94 -31.64 15.14
C VAL A 10 9.54 -30.34 15.83
N ALA A 11 10.10 -30.05 17.01
CA ALA A 11 9.86 -28.78 17.69
C ALA A 11 10.43 -27.59 16.90
N LEU A 12 11.63 -27.71 16.34
CA LEU A 12 12.22 -26.64 15.50
C LEU A 12 11.41 -26.39 14.23
N ALA A 13 10.96 -27.44 13.55
CA ALA A 13 10.14 -27.32 12.34
C ALA A 13 8.78 -26.68 12.64
N GLY A 14 8.15 -27.01 13.77
CA GLY A 14 6.90 -26.41 14.21
C GLY A 14 7.03 -24.93 14.59
N VAL A 15 8.14 -24.53 15.22
CA VAL A 15 8.40 -23.12 15.52
C VAL A 15 8.66 -22.34 14.22
N LEU A 16 9.42 -22.91 13.29
CA LEU A 16 9.72 -22.26 12.01
C LEU A 16 8.47 -22.05 11.16
N THR A 17 7.54 -23.01 11.13
CA THR A 17 6.27 -22.84 10.40
C THR A 17 5.36 -21.80 11.03
N VAL A 18 5.31 -21.71 12.37
CA VAL A 18 4.55 -20.65 13.06
C VAL A 18 5.15 -19.27 12.81
N VAL A 19 6.48 -19.15 12.79
CA VAL A 19 7.17 -17.89 12.47
C VAL A 19 6.95 -17.48 11.02
N LEU A 20 7.03 -18.42 10.07
CA LEU A 20 6.74 -18.16 8.65
C LEU A 20 5.27 -17.79 8.44
N ALA A 21 4.34 -18.50 9.09
CA ALA A 21 2.92 -18.16 9.03
C ALA A 21 2.67 -16.77 9.61
N ALA A 22 3.30 -16.41 10.73
CA ALA A 22 3.23 -15.06 11.27
C ALA A 22 3.75 -14.01 10.27
N PHE A 23 4.81 -14.29 9.51
CA PHE A 23 5.29 -13.40 8.44
C PHE A 23 4.31 -13.24 7.26
N PHE A 24 3.53 -14.27 6.93
CA PHE A 24 2.50 -14.18 5.88
C PHE A 24 1.17 -13.58 6.36
N PHE A 25 0.81 -13.75 7.64
CA PHE A 25 -0.45 -13.27 8.23
C PHE A 25 -0.32 -11.90 8.94
N PHE A 26 0.86 -11.51 9.41
CA PHE A 26 1.17 -10.16 9.89
C PHE A 26 1.77 -9.33 8.76
N ARG A 27 1.07 -9.17 7.64
CA ARG A 27 1.32 -8.02 6.78
C ARG A 27 0.63 -6.83 7.43
N PRO A 28 1.34 -5.91 8.09
CA PRO A 28 0.72 -4.70 8.62
C PRO A 28 0.13 -3.94 7.44
N SER A 29 -1.19 -3.77 7.44
CA SER A 29 -1.95 -3.00 6.47
C SER A 29 -1.70 -1.50 6.69
N GLY A 30 -0.49 -1.06 6.36
CA GLY A 30 0.03 0.27 6.67
C GLY A 30 -0.84 1.41 6.13
N PHE A 31 -1.36 1.24 4.91
CA PHE A 31 -2.15 2.21 4.17
C PHE A 31 -3.56 1.74 3.85
N THR A 32 -4.08 0.70 4.52
CA THR A 32 -5.46 0.29 4.17
C THR A 32 -6.45 1.39 4.51
N GLY A 33 -7.25 1.76 3.52
CA GLY A 33 -8.21 2.85 3.61
C GLY A 33 -8.53 3.49 2.27
N TYR A 34 -9.30 4.56 2.35
CA TYR A 34 -9.67 5.42 1.23
C TYR A 34 -8.98 6.76 1.39
N TYR A 35 -8.51 7.31 0.28
CA TYR A 35 -7.80 8.57 0.24
C TYR A 35 -8.32 9.42 -0.90
N GLU A 36 -8.42 10.72 -0.66
CA GLU A 36 -8.84 11.71 -1.65
C GLU A 36 -7.89 12.88 -1.63
N GLY A 37 -7.62 13.46 -2.79
CA GLY A 37 -6.74 14.60 -2.91
C GLY A 37 -6.81 15.26 -4.28
N GLU A 38 -6.08 16.35 -4.38
CA GLU A 38 -6.02 17.20 -5.55
C GLU A 38 -4.55 17.41 -5.91
N ASP A 39 -4.22 17.45 -7.20
CA ASP A 39 -2.91 17.89 -7.67
C ASP A 39 -2.83 19.42 -7.79
N ASP A 40 -1.65 19.93 -8.09
CA ASP A 40 -1.41 21.37 -8.26
C ASP A 40 -2.17 22.00 -9.44
N PHE A 41 -2.78 21.18 -10.31
CA PHE A 41 -3.56 21.61 -11.48
C PHE A 41 -5.08 21.57 -11.23
N GLY A 42 -5.50 21.08 -10.08
CA GLY A 42 -6.91 20.97 -9.70
C GLY A 42 -7.58 19.66 -10.10
N ASN A 43 -6.81 18.66 -10.53
CA ASN A 43 -7.36 17.35 -10.87
C ASN A 43 -7.59 16.55 -9.58
N ASN A 44 -8.74 15.88 -9.50
CA ASN A 44 -9.13 15.13 -8.31
C ASN A 44 -8.74 13.66 -8.45
N TYR A 45 -8.16 13.11 -7.38
CA TYR A 45 -7.74 11.72 -7.30
C TYR A 45 -8.44 11.04 -6.13
N SER A 46 -8.90 9.81 -6.36
CA SER A 46 -9.36 8.93 -5.29
C SER A 46 -8.57 7.64 -5.31
N LEU A 47 -8.08 7.22 -4.15
CA LEU A 47 -7.27 6.02 -3.97
C LEU A 47 -7.94 5.10 -2.96
N SER A 48 -8.15 3.85 -3.32
CA SER A 48 -8.56 2.78 -2.40
C SER A 48 -7.44 1.78 -2.29
N VAL A 49 -6.98 1.56 -1.06
CA VAL A 49 -5.88 0.65 -0.76
C VAL A 49 -6.42 -0.46 0.12
N LYS A 50 -6.39 -1.71 -0.36
CA LYS A 50 -6.90 -2.88 0.35
C LYS A 50 -5.97 -4.07 0.11
N ASP A 51 -5.47 -4.66 1.18
CA ASP A 51 -4.52 -5.78 1.10
C ASP A 51 -3.35 -5.41 0.19
N ASP A 52 -3.11 -6.09 -0.94
CA ASP A 52 -2.08 -5.75 -1.94
C ASP A 52 -2.63 -5.05 -3.19
N GLU A 53 -3.87 -4.59 -3.16
CA GLU A 53 -4.54 -3.92 -4.29
C GLU A 53 -4.70 -2.42 -4.05
N VAL A 54 -4.34 -1.66 -5.08
CA VAL A 54 -4.47 -0.22 -5.14
C VAL A 54 -5.39 0.13 -6.31
N THR A 55 -6.55 0.68 -6.01
CA THR A 55 -7.48 1.19 -7.03
C THR A 55 -7.41 2.70 -7.05
N LEU A 56 -7.00 3.24 -8.20
CA LEU A 56 -6.90 4.66 -8.48
C LEU A 56 -8.05 5.08 -9.39
N LEU A 57 -8.74 6.15 -9.01
CA LEU A 57 -9.61 6.91 -9.89
C LEU A 57 -8.94 8.25 -10.19
N ASN A 58 -8.77 8.53 -11.47
CA ASN A 58 -8.29 9.81 -11.98
C ASN A 58 -9.19 10.24 -13.16
N ASP A 59 -9.77 11.43 -13.13
CA ASP A 59 -10.60 11.99 -14.22
C ASP A 59 -11.71 11.05 -14.76
N GLY A 60 -12.29 10.22 -13.88
CA GLY A 60 -13.34 9.27 -14.24
C GLY A 60 -12.83 7.91 -14.73
N GLU A 61 -11.52 7.74 -14.91
CA GLU A 61 -10.91 6.47 -15.25
C GLU A 61 -10.50 5.70 -13.99
N ILE A 62 -11.02 4.47 -13.86
CA ILE A 62 -10.68 3.56 -12.76
C ILE A 62 -9.60 2.59 -13.24
N SER A 63 -8.52 2.49 -12.48
CA SER A 63 -7.48 1.50 -12.71
C SER A 63 -7.12 0.78 -11.40
N THR A 64 -6.85 -0.52 -11.48
CA THR A 64 -6.49 -1.34 -10.32
C THR A 64 -5.14 -1.98 -10.55
N HIS A 65 -4.28 -1.87 -9.55
CA HIS A 65 -2.88 -2.25 -9.61
C HIS A 65 -2.47 -3.01 -8.36
N LYS A 66 -1.39 -3.78 -8.46
CA LYS A 66 -0.78 -4.42 -7.30
C LYS A 66 0.20 -3.47 -6.63
N GLY A 67 -0.01 -3.23 -5.33
CA GLY A 67 0.88 -2.43 -4.50
C GLY A 67 1.80 -3.32 -3.67
N GLU A 68 3.06 -2.91 -3.58
CA GLU A 68 4.02 -3.40 -2.61
C GLU A 68 4.14 -2.40 -1.46
N TYR A 69 4.01 -2.90 -0.23
CA TYR A 69 4.21 -2.10 0.97
C TYR A 69 5.61 -2.33 1.48
N ASN A 70 6.34 -1.24 1.65
CA ASN A 70 7.62 -1.26 2.30
C ASN A 70 7.56 -0.36 3.53
N ASP A 71 7.76 -0.96 4.70
CA ASP A 71 8.07 -0.22 5.91
C ASP A 71 9.56 0.10 5.86
N ILE A 72 9.91 1.39 5.81
CA ILE A 72 11.32 1.78 5.82
C ILE A 72 11.77 1.79 7.28
N ASP A 73 12.41 0.69 7.66
CA ASP A 73 13.04 0.50 8.98
C ASP A 73 13.88 1.74 9.33
N ASN A 74 13.62 2.29 10.54
CA ASN A 74 14.20 3.49 11.18
C ASN A 74 13.44 4.82 11.14
N SER A 75 12.19 4.91 10.66
CA SER A 75 11.47 6.20 10.74
C SER A 75 9.99 6.19 11.08
N ASN A 76 9.38 5.04 11.35
CA ASN A 76 7.91 4.87 11.41
C ASN A 76 7.20 5.37 10.14
N LYS A 77 7.92 5.62 9.04
CA LYS A 77 7.37 6.09 7.78
C LYS A 77 7.06 4.90 6.91
N LYS A 78 5.82 4.83 6.48
CA LYS A 78 5.37 3.81 5.55
C LYS A 78 5.41 4.36 4.14
N TYR A 79 5.72 3.48 3.18
CA TYR A 79 5.64 3.78 1.77
C TYR A 79 4.79 2.73 1.06
N LEU A 80 3.88 3.20 0.20
CA LEU A 80 3.13 2.37 -0.74
C LEU A 80 3.72 2.60 -2.13
N LEU A 81 4.20 1.53 -2.75
CA LEU A 81 4.77 1.55 -4.09
C LEU A 81 3.89 0.71 -5.02
N VAL A 82 3.41 1.33 -6.09
CA VAL A 82 2.91 0.60 -7.26
C VAL A 82 3.91 0.82 -8.37
N ASP A 83 4.43 -0.25 -8.95
CA ASP A 83 5.32 -0.17 -10.09
C ASP A 83 4.87 -1.23 -11.10
N ASP A 84 4.02 -0.82 -12.03
CA ASP A 84 3.49 -1.70 -13.08
C ASP A 84 3.99 -1.23 -14.45
N LYS A 85 3.48 -1.83 -15.54
CA LYS A 85 3.92 -1.47 -16.90
C LYS A 85 3.47 -0.07 -17.32
N HIS A 86 2.45 0.49 -16.69
CA HIS A 86 1.75 1.70 -17.14
C HIS A 86 1.94 2.87 -16.19
N ILE A 87 2.00 2.62 -14.88
CA ILE A 87 2.10 3.63 -13.84
C ILE A 87 3.21 3.31 -12.85
N LYS A 88 3.70 4.37 -12.20
CA LYS A 88 4.43 4.30 -10.95
C LYS A 88 3.73 5.18 -9.91
N LEU A 89 3.38 4.62 -8.76
CA LEU A 89 2.78 5.35 -7.63
C LEU A 89 3.73 5.22 -6.44
N ASP A 90 4.15 6.35 -5.87
CA ASP A 90 4.90 6.40 -4.62
C ASP A 90 4.13 7.26 -3.62
N MET A 91 3.61 6.63 -2.58
CA MET A 91 2.80 7.29 -1.56
C MET A 91 3.44 7.15 -0.18
N GLY A 92 3.56 8.28 0.53
CA GLY A 92 4.15 8.36 1.86
C GLY A 92 3.32 9.20 2.83
N GLU A 93 3.44 8.88 4.13
CA GLU A 93 2.90 9.70 5.22
C GLU A 93 3.67 11.02 5.34
N ASN A 94 2.97 12.13 5.58
CA ASN A 94 3.61 13.43 5.76
C ASN A 94 4.22 13.58 7.16
N LEU A 95 5.30 14.35 7.29
CA LEU A 95 6.12 14.42 8.52
C LEU A 95 5.59 15.40 9.57
N ASP A 96 4.59 16.19 9.21
CA ASP A 96 3.99 17.20 10.06
C ASP A 96 2.98 16.63 11.08
N GLY A 97 2.75 15.31 11.06
CA GLY A 97 1.79 14.64 11.93
C GLY A 97 0.34 14.94 11.57
N SER A 98 0.10 15.56 10.42
CA SER A 98 -1.23 15.67 9.84
C SER A 98 -1.63 14.31 9.24
N ASP A 99 -2.92 13.98 9.24
CA ASP A 99 -3.46 12.82 8.51
C ASP A 99 -3.42 13.03 6.98
N THR A 100 -2.35 13.62 6.47
CA THR A 100 -2.08 13.86 5.06
C THR A 100 -0.97 12.96 4.55
N TYR A 101 -1.08 12.64 3.28
CA TYR A 101 -0.18 11.74 2.57
C TYR A 101 0.21 12.42 1.27
N THR A 102 1.46 12.25 0.85
CA THR A 102 1.90 12.71 -0.47
C THR A 102 1.96 11.52 -1.40
N MET A 103 1.37 11.65 -2.58
CA MET A 103 1.47 10.68 -3.66
C MET A 103 2.16 11.31 -4.87
N PHE A 104 3.15 10.62 -5.41
CA PHE A 104 3.69 10.88 -6.74
C PHE A 104 3.15 9.81 -7.69
N LEU A 105 2.38 10.23 -8.68
CA LEU A 105 1.83 9.36 -9.72
C LEU A 105 2.51 9.68 -11.04
N SER A 106 3.27 8.73 -11.59
CA SER A 106 3.90 8.84 -12.91
C SER A 106 3.22 7.93 -13.92
N ASP A 107 2.82 8.48 -15.07
CA ASP A 107 2.44 7.71 -16.25
C ASP A 107 3.71 7.35 -17.03
N LYS A 108 3.99 6.06 -17.21
CA LYS A 108 5.20 5.58 -17.88
C LYS A 108 5.13 5.67 -19.40
N ASN A 109 3.93 5.80 -19.96
CA ASN A 109 3.72 5.98 -21.39
C ASN A 109 3.98 7.43 -21.81
N SER A 110 3.48 8.41 -21.05
CA SER A 110 3.70 9.82 -21.34
C SER A 110 4.97 10.39 -20.71
N GLY A 111 5.42 9.82 -19.58
CA GLY A 111 6.51 10.34 -18.77
C GLY A 111 6.08 11.44 -17.80
N ASP A 112 4.78 11.77 -17.76
CA ASP A 112 4.25 12.79 -16.86
C ASP A 112 4.24 12.31 -15.42
N THR A 113 4.44 13.22 -14.47
CA THR A 113 4.37 12.93 -13.03
C THR A 113 3.57 14.02 -12.32
N SER A 114 2.53 13.60 -11.61
CA SER A 114 1.70 14.45 -10.77
C SER A 114 2.03 14.23 -9.30
N GLN A 115 2.16 15.31 -8.55
CA GLN A 115 2.19 15.29 -7.08
C GLN A 115 0.78 15.57 -6.56
N VAL A 116 0.29 14.73 -5.67
CA VAL A 116 -1.06 14.81 -5.10
C VAL A 116 -0.96 14.82 -3.59
N ILE A 117 -1.66 15.76 -2.94
CA ILE A 117 -1.80 15.77 -1.49
C ILE A 117 -3.11 15.08 -1.12
N LEU A 118 -2.98 13.91 -0.52
CA LEU A 118 -4.08 13.03 -0.14
C LEU A 118 -4.45 13.20 1.34
N LYS A 119 -5.73 13.01 1.64
CA LYS A 119 -6.27 12.88 2.99
C LYS A 119 -6.99 11.55 3.13
N LYS A 120 -6.85 10.89 4.27
CA LYS A 120 -7.59 9.67 4.56
C LYS A 120 -9.05 9.99 4.86
N VAL A 121 -9.98 9.29 4.22
CA VAL A 121 -11.44 9.47 4.39
C VAL A 121 -12.10 8.19 4.90
N SER A 122 -13.22 8.34 5.61
CA SER A 122 -13.86 7.27 6.39
C SER A 122 -14.64 6.25 5.55
N LYS A 123 -15.06 6.58 4.33
CA LYS A 123 -15.79 5.64 3.45
C LYS A 123 -15.79 6.07 1.98
N LYS A 124 -15.86 5.06 1.11
CA LYS A 124 -16.21 5.01 -0.32
C LYS A 124 -17.52 5.73 -0.73
N ASP A 125 -17.89 6.86 -0.13
CA ASP A 125 -19.06 7.64 -0.61
C ASP A 125 -18.67 8.62 -1.73
N SER A 126 -17.38 8.62 -2.14
CA SER A 126 -16.91 9.32 -3.32
C SER A 126 -16.22 8.36 -4.29
N MET A 127 -16.82 8.26 -5.48
CA MET A 127 -16.18 8.08 -6.79
C MET A 127 -15.79 6.70 -7.35
N ILE A 128 -15.55 5.61 -6.61
CA ILE A 128 -15.29 4.29 -7.26
C ILE A 128 -16.61 3.52 -7.46
N GLY A 129 -17.43 3.97 -8.42
CA GLY A 129 -18.57 3.23 -8.98
C GLY A 129 -19.55 2.62 -7.97
N SER A 130 -20.61 3.36 -7.66
CA SER A 130 -21.88 2.75 -7.27
C SER A 130 -22.49 2.10 -8.52
N ASN A 131 -22.33 0.79 -8.66
CA ASN A 131 -23.26 -0.06 -9.41
C ASN A 131 -23.79 -1.13 -8.45
#